data_AF-A0A9R1BQU9-F1
#
_entry.id   AF-A0A9R1BQU9-F1
#
_cell.length_a   1.000
_cell.length_b   1.000
_cell.length_c   1.000
_cell.angle_alpha   90.00
_cell.angle_beta   90.00
_cell.angle_gamma   90.00
#
_symmetry.space_group_name_H-M   'P 1'
#
loop_
_entity.id
_entity.type
_entity.pdbx_description
1 polymer ?
#
loop_
_entity_poly.entity_id
_entity_poly.type
_entity_poly.pdbx_seq_one_letter_code
_entity_poly.pdbx_strand_id
1 'polypeptide(L)'
;MEIISKFRHRHLVSIIGHCIVNDQENPTVASSVYLVSECVTNGSLRSHLTEWRKREMLKWPQRVTAAIGIARGIQFLHNVTAPEIVQNDLNIETILLDKTLTSKISDFSLPMISTSKNGKLFSENPFAVDGENDHGSAQPAEHGDRDDIYQFGQILLEVITGKPTASQSEPWPKTRTC
;
A
#
# COMPACT_ATOMS: atom_id res chain seq x y z
N MET A 1 16.38 5.43 8.62
CA MET A 1 16.07 4.09 9.17
C MET A 1 14.98 4.09 10.26
N GLU A 2 14.63 5.23 10.86
CA GLU A 2 13.52 5.34 11.84
C GLU A 2 12.10 5.30 11.24
N ILE A 3 11.98 5.20 9.91
CA ILE A 3 10.68 5.30 9.24
C ILE A 3 9.92 3.97 9.34
N ILE A 4 10.58 2.83 9.12
CA ILE A 4 9.95 1.50 9.14
C ILE A 4 9.30 1.20 10.50
N SER A 5 9.90 1.63 11.61
CA SER A 5 9.33 1.46 12.95
C SER A 5 8.03 2.22 13.16
N LYS A 6 7.79 3.31 12.40
CA LYS A 6 6.53 4.07 12.44
C LYS A 6 5.37 3.34 11.76
N PHE A 7 5.64 2.37 10.88
CA PHE A 7 4.61 1.62 10.13
C PHE A 7 4.19 0.31 10.83
N ARG A 8 4.14 0.30 12.16
CA ARG A 8 3.73 -0.87 12.95
C ARG A 8 2.28 -0.75 13.38
N HIS A 9 1.42 -1.54 12.77
CA HIS A 9 0.00 -1.59 13.09
C HIS A 9 -0.55 -3.01 12.92
N ARG A 10 -1.55 -3.39 13.73
CA ARG A 10 -2.13 -4.75 13.70
C ARG A 10 -2.70 -5.14 12.33
N HIS A 11 -3.19 -4.16 11.59
CA HIS A 11 -3.81 -4.35 10.27
C HIS A 11 -2.86 -4.01 9.10
N LEU A 12 -1.55 -3.93 9.35
CA LEU A 12 -0.52 -3.86 8.33
C LEU A 12 0.39 -5.09 8.47
N VAL A 13 0.93 -5.56 7.36
CA VAL A 13 2.03 -6.53 7.40
C VAL A 13 3.26 -5.84 7.97
N SER A 14 3.78 -6.36 9.08
CA SER A 14 4.94 -5.79 9.75
C SER A 14 6.19 -6.00 8.89
N ILE A 15 6.86 -4.90 8.59
CA ILE A 15 8.21 -4.93 8.03
C ILE A 15 9.20 -5.19 9.17
N ILE A 16 10.00 -6.23 9.01
CA ILE A 16 11.00 -6.69 9.98
C ILE A 16 12.34 -6.00 9.72
N GLY A 17 12.70 -5.84 8.44
CA GLY A 17 13.97 -5.24 8.06
C GLY A 17 14.06 -4.97 6.56
N HIS A 18 15.27 -4.70 6.10
CA HIS A 18 15.57 -4.48 4.69
C HIS A 18 16.97 -4.98 4.37
N CYS A 19 17.25 -5.21 3.09
CA CYS A 19 18.56 -5.55 2.57
C CYS A 19 18.88 -4.60 1.42
N ILE A 20 20.07 -4.02 1.40
CA ILE A 20 20.54 -3.16 0.30
C ILE A 20 21.59 -3.94 -0.47
N VAL A 21 21.33 -4.20 -1.74
CA VAL A 21 22.27 -4.86 -2.64
C VAL A 21 22.80 -3.80 -3.60
N ASN A 22 24.09 -3.58 -3.54
CA ASN A 22 24.80 -2.70 -4.46
C ASN A 22 25.38 -3.56 -5.59
N ASP A 23 25.13 -3.17 -6.83
CA ASP A 23 25.82 -3.77 -7.97
C ASP A 23 27.28 -3.27 -7.98
N GLN A 24 28.22 -4.18 -7.70
CA GLN A 24 29.66 -3.86 -7.71
C GLN A 24 30.25 -3.78 -9.11
N GLU A 25 29.60 -4.38 -10.12
CA GLU A 25 30.11 -4.43 -11.50
C GLU A 25 29.65 -3.24 -12.33
N ASN A 26 28.51 -2.62 -12.00
CA ASN A 26 28.06 -1.35 -12.56
C ASN A 26 27.68 -0.33 -11.48
N PRO A 27 28.61 0.50 -10.99
CA PRO A 27 28.34 1.53 -9.97
C PRO A 27 27.41 2.67 -10.44
N THR A 28 27.00 2.67 -11.71
CA THR A 28 25.95 3.53 -12.29
C THR A 28 24.53 2.97 -12.11
N VAL A 29 24.38 1.68 -11.76
CA VAL A 29 23.08 1.07 -11.48
C VAL A 29 22.68 1.41 -10.05
N ALA A 30 21.45 1.87 -9.87
CA ALA A 30 20.90 2.22 -8.57
C ALA A 30 20.89 1.00 -7.62
N SER A 31 21.29 1.21 -6.37
CA SER A 31 21.19 0.20 -5.30
C SER A 31 19.79 -0.38 -5.21
N SER A 32 19.67 -1.71 -5.19
CA SER A 32 18.39 -2.39 -4.98
C SER A 32 18.10 -2.53 -3.49
N VAL A 33 16.89 -2.13 -3.07
CA VAL A 33 16.44 -2.30 -1.69
C VAL A 33 15.35 -3.37 -1.64
N TYR A 34 15.60 -4.42 -0.85
CA TYR A 34 14.65 -5.48 -0.55
C TYR A 34 14.05 -5.25 0.84
N LEU A 35 12.75 -5.42 0.99
CA LEU A 35 12.07 -5.38 2.30
C LEU A 35 11.81 -6.79 2.80
N VAL A 36 12.14 -7.03 4.06
CA VAL A 36 11.84 -8.28 4.76
C VAL A 36 10.64 -8.04 5.65
N SER A 37 9.55 -8.78 5.43
CA SER A 37 8.29 -8.65 6.17
C SER A 37 7.93 -9.93 6.92
N GLU A 38 6.96 -9.85 7.82
CA GLU A 38 6.37 -11.03 8.45
C GLU A 38 5.71 -11.94 7.41
N CYS A 39 5.80 -13.26 7.63
CA CYS A 39 5.13 -14.22 6.77
C CYS A 39 3.69 -14.44 7.24
N VAL A 40 2.73 -13.99 6.43
CA VAL A 40 1.29 -14.17 6.68
C VAL A 40 0.78 -15.37 5.88
N THR A 41 0.42 -16.45 6.58
CA THR A 41 0.30 -17.78 5.95
C THR A 41 -1.09 -18.20 5.51
N ASN A 42 -2.18 -17.52 5.91
CA ASN A 42 -3.53 -17.91 5.48
C ASN A 42 -3.92 -17.34 4.10
N GLY A 43 -3.00 -16.67 3.41
CA GLY A 43 -3.22 -16.16 2.06
C GLY A 43 -4.11 -14.92 2.02
N SER A 44 -4.60 -14.60 0.82
CA SER A 44 -5.34 -13.36 0.55
C SER A 44 -6.80 -13.41 0.97
N LEU A 45 -7.41 -12.26 1.24
CA LEU A 45 -8.83 -12.12 1.49
C LEU A 45 -9.65 -12.52 0.26
N ARG A 46 -9.16 -12.31 -0.97
CA ARG A 46 -9.84 -12.84 -2.17
C ARG A 46 -10.04 -14.32 -2.02
N SER A 47 -8.94 -15.01 -1.74
CA SER A 47 -8.93 -16.44 -1.68
C SER A 47 -10.08 -16.84 -0.74
N HIS A 48 -10.14 -16.22 0.46
CA HIS A 48 -11.27 -16.09 1.41
C HIS A 48 -12.70 -16.37 0.93
N LEU A 49 -12.99 -15.81 -0.24
CA LEU A 49 -14.34 -15.60 -0.74
C LEU A 49 -14.68 -16.50 -1.92
N THR A 50 -13.69 -16.98 -2.67
CA THR A 50 -13.91 -17.68 -3.95
C THR A 50 -13.42 -19.12 -3.95
N GLU A 51 -12.30 -19.45 -3.30
CA GLU A 51 -11.71 -20.81 -3.41
C GLU A 51 -12.19 -21.78 -2.33
N TRP A 52 -13.50 -22.04 -2.29
CA TRP A 52 -14.14 -22.96 -1.33
C TRP A 52 -13.57 -24.39 -1.32
N ARG A 53 -12.89 -24.81 -2.40
CA ARG A 53 -12.27 -26.14 -2.51
C ARG A 53 -10.90 -26.25 -1.84
N LYS A 54 -10.20 -25.13 -1.62
CA LYS A 54 -8.85 -25.12 -1.06
C LYS A 54 -8.82 -24.74 0.41
N ARG A 55 -9.81 -23.95 0.87
CA ARG A 55 -9.82 -23.38 2.22
C ARG A 55 -11.25 -23.11 2.70
N GLU A 56 -11.42 -22.94 4.01
CA GLU A 56 -12.70 -22.52 4.59
C GLU A 56 -13.05 -21.09 4.15
N MET A 57 -14.31 -20.90 3.73
CA MET A 57 -14.84 -19.60 3.35
C MET A 57 -15.15 -18.75 4.58
N LEU A 58 -14.90 -17.44 4.49
CA LEU A 58 -15.29 -16.53 5.56
C LEU A 58 -16.81 -16.44 5.69
N LYS A 59 -17.28 -16.65 6.92
CA LYS A 59 -18.65 -16.35 7.34
C LYS A 59 -18.86 -14.84 7.40
N TRP A 60 -20.11 -14.42 7.32
CA TRP A 60 -20.46 -13.00 7.30
C TRP A 60 -19.84 -12.17 8.45
N PRO A 61 -19.86 -12.61 9.73
CA PRO A 61 -19.22 -11.84 10.80
C PRO A 61 -17.71 -11.66 10.61
N GLN A 62 -17.02 -12.66 10.06
CA GLN A 62 -15.59 -12.59 9.79
C GLN A 62 -15.29 -11.65 8.61
N ARG A 63 -16.14 -11.63 7.59
CA ARG A 63 -16.07 -10.66 6.48
C ARG A 63 -16.19 -9.22 6.96
N VAL A 64 -17.17 -8.95 7.82
CA VAL A 64 -17.36 -7.62 8.44
C VAL A 64 -16.14 -7.26 9.30
N THR A 65 -15.62 -8.21 10.07
CA THR A 65 -14.43 -8.00 10.91
C THR A 65 -13.19 -7.68 10.06
N ALA A 66 -13.00 -8.38 8.95
CA ALA A 66 -11.93 -8.12 7.99
C ALA A 66 -12.05 -6.72 7.38
N ALA A 67 -13.24 -6.30 6.95
CA ALA A 67 -13.51 -4.98 6.42
C ALA A 67 -13.21 -3.86 7.43
N ILE A 68 -13.63 -4.02 8.69
CA ILE A 68 -13.30 -3.08 9.77
C ILE A 68 -11.78 -3.01 9.98
N GLY A 69 -11.10 -4.16 9.94
CA GLY A 69 -9.64 -4.21 10.07
C GLY A 69 -8.92 -3.46 8.96
N ILE A 70 -9.35 -3.63 7.71
CA ILE A 70 -8.81 -2.90 6.55
C ILE A 70 -9.00 -1.40 6.73
N ALA A 71 -10.21 -0.95 7.10
CA ALA A 71 -10.50 0.46 7.34
C ALA A 71 -9.59 1.06 8.42
N ARG A 72 -9.33 0.33 9.51
CA ARG A 72 -8.37 0.75 10.54
C ARG A 72 -6.94 0.82 10.02
N GLY A 73 -6.53 -0.10 9.16
CA GLY A 73 -5.22 -0.08 8.49
C GLY A 73 -5.05 1.15 7.61
N ILE A 74 -6.05 1.44 6.78
CA ILE A 74 -6.07 2.63 5.90
C ILE A 74 -6.03 3.91 6.73
N GLN A 75 -6.89 4.04 7.76
CA GLN A 75 -6.88 5.18 8.66
C GLN A 75 -5.50 5.39 9.30
N PHE A 76 -4.83 4.31 9.71
CA PHE A 76 -3.49 4.39 10.25
C PHE A 76 -2.48 4.90 9.22
N LEU A 77 -2.54 4.40 7.97
CA LEU A 77 -1.68 4.89 6.89
C LEU A 77 -1.91 6.38 6.66
N HIS A 78 -3.16 6.82 6.49
CA HIS A 78 -3.51 8.24 6.30
C HIS A 78 -3.03 9.16 7.44
N ASN A 79 -2.89 8.63 8.66
CA ASN A 79 -2.36 9.38 9.80
C ASN A 79 -0.83 9.42 9.86
N VAL A 80 -0.13 8.36 9.40
CA VAL A 80 1.33 8.23 9.52
C VAL A 80 2.05 8.73 8.27
N THR A 81 1.45 8.59 7.10
CA THR A 81 1.91 9.21 5.86
C THR A 81 1.20 10.54 5.67
N ALA A 82 1.87 11.55 5.12
CA ALA A 82 1.17 12.70 4.56
C ALA A 82 0.38 12.20 3.34
N PRO A 83 -0.95 12.08 3.42
CA PRO A 83 -1.73 11.35 2.42
C PRO A 83 -1.82 12.07 1.06
N GLU A 84 -1.46 13.36 1.02
CA GLU A 84 -1.45 14.17 -0.20
C GLU A 84 -0.47 13.64 -1.26
N ILE A 85 0.48 12.77 -0.90
CA ILE A 85 1.61 12.40 -1.78
C ILE A 85 1.70 10.89 -2.06
N VAL A 86 1.05 10.04 -1.24
CA VAL A 86 1.31 8.59 -1.23
C VAL A 86 0.04 7.80 -1.50
N GLN A 87 -0.05 7.19 -2.68
CA GLN A 87 -1.10 6.23 -3.04
C GLN A 87 -0.70 4.83 -2.60
N ASN A 88 -1.63 4.07 -1.99
CA ASN A 88 -1.44 2.66 -1.67
C ASN A 88 -2.02 1.77 -2.78
N ASP A 89 -1.44 0.60 -3.00
CA ASP A 89 -2.00 -0.39 -3.94
C ASP A 89 -2.98 -1.32 -3.23
N LEU A 90 -4.15 -0.76 -2.89
CA LEU A 90 -5.19 -1.51 -2.19
C LEU A 90 -5.97 -2.39 -3.17
N ASN A 91 -5.81 -3.70 -3.01
CA ASN A 91 -6.53 -4.72 -3.74
C ASN A 91 -6.91 -5.85 -2.78
N ILE A 92 -8.05 -6.51 -3.00
CA ILE A 92 -8.45 -7.66 -2.19
C ILE A 92 -7.43 -8.82 -2.18
N GLU A 93 -6.55 -8.89 -3.19
CA GLU A 93 -5.41 -9.81 -3.24
C GLU A 93 -4.26 -9.40 -2.31
N THR A 94 -4.06 -8.10 -2.10
CA THR A 94 -3.00 -7.53 -1.23
C THR A 94 -3.45 -7.43 0.23
N ILE A 95 -4.71 -7.76 0.54
CA ILE A 95 -5.18 -7.97 1.90
C ILE A 95 -4.93 -9.43 2.30
N LEU A 96 -4.03 -9.65 3.25
CA LEU A 96 -3.73 -10.98 3.77
C LEU A 96 -4.48 -11.26 5.06
N LEU A 97 -4.70 -12.53 5.37
CA LEU A 97 -5.27 -12.97 6.64
C LEU A 97 -4.20 -13.70 7.47
N ASP A 98 -4.07 -13.33 8.74
CA ASP A 98 -3.24 -14.09 9.66
C ASP A 98 -3.94 -15.34 10.18
N LYS A 99 -3.25 -16.08 11.06
CA LYS A 99 -3.75 -17.34 11.67
C LYS A 99 -5.06 -17.16 12.44
N THR A 100 -5.36 -15.95 12.90
CA THR A 100 -6.58 -15.58 13.63
C THR A 100 -7.66 -15.00 12.72
N LEU A 101 -7.43 -14.99 11.40
CA LEU A 101 -8.27 -14.34 10.39
C LEU A 101 -8.34 -12.81 10.55
N THR A 102 -7.32 -12.21 11.18
CA THR A 102 -7.16 -10.75 11.20
C THR A 102 -6.61 -10.28 9.86
N SER A 103 -7.27 -9.28 9.25
CA SER A 103 -6.84 -8.69 7.98
C SER A 103 -5.61 -7.80 8.14
N LYS A 104 -4.68 -7.90 7.19
CA LYS A 104 -3.44 -7.14 7.11
C LYS A 104 -3.19 -6.65 5.68
N ILE A 105 -2.94 -5.35 5.52
CA ILE A 105 -2.53 -4.77 4.22
C ILE A 105 -1.06 -5.09 4.00
N SER A 106 -0.72 -5.77 2.90
CA SER A 106 0.67 -6.17 2.60
C SER A 106 1.40 -5.21 1.67
N ASP A 107 0.67 -4.51 0.81
CA ASP A 107 1.24 -3.65 -0.21
C ASP A 107 0.85 -2.21 0.07
N PHE A 108 1.73 -1.51 0.79
CA PHE A 108 1.55 -0.11 1.15
C PHE A 108 2.85 0.65 0.90
N SER A 109 2.70 1.88 0.47
CA SER A 109 3.81 2.69 0.02
C SER A 109 4.58 3.25 1.21
N LEU A 110 5.89 3.05 1.21
CA LEU A 110 6.82 3.68 2.15
C LEU A 110 7.40 4.94 1.52
N PRO A 111 7.48 6.07 2.24
CA PRO A 111 8.22 7.22 1.75
C PRO A 111 9.70 6.82 1.57
N MET A 112 10.18 6.89 0.32
CA MET A 112 11.56 6.57 -0.05
C MET A 112 12.54 7.48 0.70
N ILE A 113 13.58 6.89 1.27
CA ILE A 113 14.73 7.62 1.82
C ILE A 113 15.80 7.66 0.73
N SER A 114 15.93 8.78 0.01
CA SER A 114 17.11 9.03 -0.82
C SER A 114 18.28 9.40 0.09
N THR A 115 19.24 8.49 0.25
CA THR A 115 20.50 8.81 0.92
C THR A 115 21.41 9.56 -0.05
N SER A 116 21.38 10.89 -0.05
CA SER A 116 22.44 11.70 -0.68
C SER A 116 23.74 11.57 0.11
N LYS A 117 24.86 11.40 -0.61
CA LYS A 117 26.19 10.93 -0.16
C LYS A 117 26.93 11.77 0.91
N ASN A 118 26.30 12.71 1.62
CA ASN A 118 26.97 13.61 2.58
C ASN A 118 26.50 13.49 4.03
N GLY A 119 26.00 12.33 4.48
CA GLY A 119 25.75 12.08 5.91
C GLY A 119 24.70 12.99 6.57
N LYS A 120 23.96 13.78 5.79
CA LYS A 120 22.80 14.53 6.25
C LYS A 120 21.58 13.70 5.87
N LEU A 121 20.92 13.15 6.87
CA LEU A 121 19.68 12.38 6.75
C LEU A 121 18.56 13.34 6.29
N PHE A 122 18.57 13.71 5.01
CA PHE A 122 17.43 14.39 4.42
C PHE A 122 16.37 13.32 4.16
N SER A 123 15.29 13.38 4.93
CA SER A 123 13.98 13.12 4.33
C SER A 123 13.89 14.12 3.18
N GLU A 124 14.11 13.71 1.94
CA GLU A 124 13.70 14.53 0.80
C GLU A 124 12.17 14.60 0.85
N ASN A 125 11.68 15.59 1.58
CA ASN A 125 10.41 16.21 1.31
C ASN A 125 10.61 16.96 -0.01
N PRO A 126 10.04 16.54 -1.15
CA PRO A 126 10.27 17.21 -2.43
C PRO A 126 9.66 18.62 -2.50
N PHE A 127 9.04 19.12 -1.43
CA PHE A 127 8.30 20.39 -1.41
C PHE A 127 8.68 21.33 -0.26
N ALA A 128 9.90 21.25 0.27
CA ALA A 128 10.46 22.45 0.89
C ALA A 128 10.89 23.41 -0.23
N VAL A 129 9.90 24.04 -0.87
CA VAL A 129 10.12 25.16 -1.78
C VAL A 129 10.69 26.27 -0.90
N ASP A 130 11.96 26.57 -1.16
CA ASP A 130 12.66 27.73 -0.64
C ASP A 130 11.79 28.95 -0.95
N GLY A 131 11.32 29.59 0.12
CA GLY A 131 10.35 30.67 0.01
C GLY A 131 11.01 31.91 -0.56
N GLU A 132 10.81 32.17 -1.84
CA GLU A 132 10.63 33.54 -2.36
C GLU A 132 10.10 33.49 -3.81
N ASN A 133 9.07 34.30 -4.05
CA ASN A 133 8.50 34.70 -5.34
C ASN A 133 7.40 33.83 -6.00
N ASP A 134 6.18 34.35 -5.81
CA ASP A 134 5.35 34.91 -6.89
C ASP A 134 4.15 34.09 -7.37
N HIS A 135 3.12 34.86 -7.71
CA HIS A 135 1.71 34.53 -7.82
C HIS A 135 1.35 33.51 -8.91
N GLY A 136 0.36 32.65 -8.62
CA GLY A 136 -0.52 32.11 -9.67
C GLY A 136 -0.79 30.61 -9.58
N SER A 137 -1.94 30.26 -9.00
CA SER A 137 -2.66 28.98 -9.14
C SER A 137 -1.86 27.75 -9.63
N ALA A 138 -1.20 27.06 -8.71
CA ALA A 138 -0.92 25.64 -8.87
C ALA A 138 -1.85 24.90 -7.91
N GLN A 139 -2.82 24.15 -8.43
CA GLN A 139 -3.66 23.30 -7.61
C GLN A 139 -2.77 22.32 -6.83
N PRO A 140 -2.94 22.18 -5.51
CA PRO A 140 -2.23 21.15 -4.78
C PRO A 140 -2.71 19.78 -5.28
N ALA A 141 -1.79 18.84 -5.46
CA ALA A 141 -2.12 17.47 -5.84
C ALA A 141 -2.80 16.76 -4.64
N GLU A 142 -4.12 16.90 -4.51
CA GLU A 142 -4.92 16.45 -3.34
C GLU A 142 -5.71 15.13 -3.59
N HIS A 143 -5.08 14.00 -3.92
CA HIS A 143 -5.85 12.84 -4.41
C HIS A 143 -5.57 11.45 -3.78
N GLY A 144 -4.49 11.25 -3.01
CA GLY A 144 -4.15 9.92 -2.46
C GLY A 144 -5.23 9.32 -1.54
N ASP A 145 -5.78 10.12 -0.63
CA ASP A 145 -6.88 9.69 0.26
C ASP A 145 -8.11 9.24 -0.52
N ARG A 146 -8.43 9.92 -1.63
CA ARG A 146 -9.65 9.62 -2.40
C ARG A 146 -9.52 8.30 -3.14
N ASP A 147 -8.34 8.01 -3.66
CA ASP A 147 -8.06 6.75 -4.38
C ASP A 147 -8.09 5.55 -3.42
N ASP A 148 -7.47 5.67 -2.24
CA ASP A 148 -7.51 4.62 -1.22
C ASP A 148 -8.95 4.31 -0.78
N ILE A 149 -9.79 5.35 -0.61
CA ILE A 149 -11.21 5.19 -0.27
C ILE A 149 -12.00 4.54 -1.41
N TYR A 150 -11.70 4.89 -2.67
CA TYR A 150 -12.33 4.25 -3.83
C TYR A 150 -11.97 2.76 -3.91
N GLN A 151 -10.68 2.42 -3.81
CA GLN A 151 -10.20 1.04 -3.80
C GLN A 151 -10.79 0.25 -2.61
N PHE A 152 -10.88 0.86 -1.43
CA PHE A 152 -11.57 0.26 -0.29
C PHE A 152 -13.05 -0.03 -0.60
N GLY A 153 -13.74 0.89 -1.28
CA GLY A 153 -15.11 0.67 -1.76
C GLY A 153 -15.23 -0.52 -2.71
N GLN A 154 -14.26 -0.73 -3.59
CA GLN A 154 -14.19 -1.92 -4.45
C GLN A 154 -14.02 -3.18 -3.59
N ILE A 155 -13.06 -3.20 -2.66
CA ILE A 155 -12.83 -4.33 -1.75
C ILE A 155 -14.11 -4.66 -0.97
N LEU A 156 -14.84 -3.65 -0.47
CA LEU A 156 -16.12 -3.85 0.22
C LEU A 156 -17.15 -4.55 -0.68
N LEU A 157 -17.28 -4.14 -1.94
CA LEU A 157 -18.21 -4.77 -2.88
C LEU A 157 -17.86 -6.25 -3.09
N GLU A 158 -16.57 -6.57 -3.19
CA GLU A 158 -16.10 -7.94 -3.36
C GLU A 158 -16.31 -8.77 -2.10
N VAL A 159 -16.10 -8.19 -0.91
CA VAL A 159 -16.38 -8.84 0.39
C VAL A 159 -17.88 -9.16 0.53
N ILE A 160 -18.75 -8.25 0.12
CA ILE A 160 -20.21 -8.41 0.17
C ILE A 160 -20.67 -9.46 -0.84
N THR A 161 -20.27 -9.32 -2.11
CA THR A 161 -20.79 -10.15 -3.21
C THR A 161 -20.07 -11.49 -3.35
N GLY A 162 -18.84 -11.59 -2.85
CA GLY A 162 -17.93 -12.70 -3.11
C GLY A 162 -17.44 -12.79 -4.56
N LYS A 163 -17.65 -11.76 -5.39
CA LYS A 163 -17.31 -11.75 -6.82
C LYS A 163 -16.26 -10.68 -7.13
N PRO A 164 -15.44 -10.86 -8.18
CA PRO A 164 -14.55 -9.80 -8.67
C PRO A 164 -15.32 -8.56 -9.15
N THR A 165 -14.77 -7.37 -8.89
CA THR A 165 -15.23 -6.12 -9.51
C THR A 165 -14.78 -6.05 -10.97
N ALA A 166 -15.67 -5.59 -11.87
CA ALA A 166 -15.45 -5.58 -13.32
C ALA A 166 -14.27 -4.69 -13.79
N SER A 167 -13.78 -3.77 -12.94
CA SER A 167 -12.64 -2.90 -13.26
C SER A 167 -11.30 -3.63 -13.31
N GLN A 168 -11.20 -4.87 -12.83
CA GLN A 168 -10.00 -5.71 -12.96
C GLN A 168 -9.95 -6.47 -14.31
N SER A 169 -10.97 -6.33 -15.17
CA SER A 169 -11.08 -7.06 -16.45
C SER A 169 -10.94 -6.22 -17.72
N GLU A 170 -10.73 -4.90 -17.62
CA GLU A 170 -10.46 -4.08 -18.80
C GLU A 170 -9.07 -3.42 -18.69
N PRO A 171 -8.06 -3.86 -19.46
CA PRO A 171 -6.93 -3.00 -19.74
C PRO A 171 -7.46 -1.76 -20.48
N TRP A 172 -7.21 -0.59 -19.91
CA TRP A 172 -7.52 0.70 -20.53
C TRP A 172 -7.19 0.66 -22.03
N PRO A 173 -8.09 1.09 -22.93
CA PRO A 173 -7.80 1.07 -24.36
C PRO A 173 -6.59 1.97 -24.59
N LYS A 174 -5.46 1.35 -24.99
CA LYS A 174 -4.33 2.08 -25.56
C LYS A 174 -4.90 2.87 -26.72
N THR A 175 -5.04 4.18 -26.54
CA THR A 175 -5.37 5.11 -27.62
C THR A 175 -4.40 4.82 -28.75
N ARG A 176 -4.94 4.27 -29.85
CA ARG A 176 -4.23 4.24 -31.12
C ARG A 176 -4.11 5.69 -31.54
N THR A 177 -2.93 6.27 -31.37
CA THR A 177 -2.52 7.43 -32.14
C THR A 177 -2.52 7.01 -33.60
N CYS A 178 -3.35 7.67 -34.40
CA CYS A 178 -3.12 7.82 -35.84
C CYS A 178 -1.84 8.63 -36.06
#